data_AF-A0A1M4WND2-F1
#
_entry.id   AF-A0A1M4WND2-F1
#
_cell.length_a   1.000
_cell.length_b   1.000
_cell.length_c   1.000
_cell.angle_alpha   90.00
_cell.angle_beta   90.00
_cell.angle_gamma   90.00
#
_symmetry.space_group_name_H-M   'P 1'
#
loop_
_entity.id
_entity.type
_entity.pdbx_description
1 polymer ?
#
loop_
_entity_poly.entity_id
_entity_poly.type
_entity_poly.pdbx_seq_one_letter_code
_entity_poly.pdbx_strand_id
1 'polypeptide(L)'
;MLVFTKAEGRFKGISDKYIKKSEVARVSLPIEYKGQLYREIQFNKVFLGSVRQTVNGYIYVTEDGQKVEDERDIKELSYLAYQFEVLFDDVFSGGIPKAVTEEKQLKREEKDFEKMLVALDALKAEGLEKTEKLRDAFLRLTYLKRENNKALKELIDKVNSLSNDNIVFSKKILDEIMPYYRGALLKNFEKIKLIAKTKDEIDDVKAALNKKRKSLRFRISGTELMDCLNRLDYGIDYFKKVLTVYEPVLDMSDKEYIKYLDSMDKKNVEEKLSKLR
;
A
#
# COMPACT_ATOMS: atom_id res chain seq x y z
N MET A 1 2.70 -15.72 -2.83
CA MET A 1 2.62 -16.90 -1.95
C MET A 1 1.46 -16.74 -0.94
N LEU A 2 0.97 -17.82 -0.36
CA LEU A 2 0.07 -17.75 0.80
C LEU A 2 0.87 -17.99 2.08
N VAL A 3 0.96 -16.98 2.95
CA VAL A 3 1.66 -17.12 4.24
C VAL A 3 0.83 -17.95 5.21
N PHE A 4 -0.50 -17.84 5.14
CA PHE A 4 -1.41 -18.54 6.04
C PHE A 4 -2.20 -19.65 5.35
N THR A 5 -2.14 -20.85 5.90
CA THR A 5 -2.93 -22.01 5.46
C THR A 5 -3.91 -22.44 6.56
N LYS A 6 -4.81 -23.37 6.28
CA LYS A 6 -5.73 -23.90 7.29
C LYS A 6 -4.93 -24.63 8.38
N ALA A 7 -5.29 -24.43 9.65
CA ALA A 7 -4.66 -25.17 10.73
C ALA A 7 -5.00 -26.67 10.66
N GLU A 8 -3.96 -27.52 10.64
CA GLU A 8 -4.06 -28.97 10.57
C GLU A 8 -3.17 -29.65 11.61
N GLY A 9 -3.35 -30.97 11.81
CA GLY A 9 -2.55 -31.78 12.73
C GLY A 9 -2.47 -31.18 14.14
N ARG A 10 -1.24 -31.04 14.66
CA ARG A 10 -0.96 -30.46 15.98
C ARG A 10 -1.46 -29.02 16.13
N PHE A 11 -1.36 -28.21 15.07
CA PHE A 11 -1.81 -26.81 15.10
C PHE A 11 -3.33 -26.70 15.18
N LYS A 12 -4.07 -27.66 14.59
CA LYS A 12 -5.51 -27.78 14.81
C LYS A 12 -5.82 -28.08 16.28
N GLY A 13 -5.12 -29.03 16.89
CA GLY A 13 -5.36 -29.43 18.29
C GLY A 13 -5.19 -28.28 19.29
N ILE A 14 -4.18 -27.43 19.11
CA ILE A 14 -4.03 -26.21 19.93
C ILE A 14 -5.07 -25.14 19.56
N SER A 15 -5.35 -24.93 18.27
CA SER A 15 -6.34 -23.95 17.80
C SER A 15 -7.74 -24.21 18.34
N ASP A 16 -8.17 -25.46 18.40
CA ASP A 16 -9.51 -25.87 18.85
C ASP A 16 -9.79 -25.47 20.31
N LYS A 17 -8.75 -25.25 21.13
CA LYS A 17 -8.88 -24.76 22.51
C LYS A 17 -9.23 -23.27 22.60
N TYR A 18 -8.90 -22.49 21.57
CA TYR A 18 -9.02 -21.03 21.57
C TYR A 18 -10.04 -20.52 20.54
N ILE A 19 -10.52 -21.37 19.62
CA ILE A 19 -11.47 -21.00 18.58
C ILE A 19 -12.84 -20.62 19.17
N LYS A 20 -13.44 -19.52 18.70
CA LYS A 20 -14.80 -19.13 19.08
C LYS A 20 -15.79 -19.51 17.97
N LYS A 21 -17.08 -19.46 18.28
CA LYS A 21 -18.16 -19.75 17.31
C LYS A 21 -18.01 -18.86 16.07
N SER A 22 -18.20 -19.46 14.90
CA SER A 22 -18.11 -18.79 13.59
C SER A 22 -16.71 -18.25 13.27
N GLU A 23 -15.67 -18.95 13.71
CA GLU A 23 -14.30 -18.66 13.34
C GLU A 23 -13.64 -19.86 12.64
N VAL A 24 -12.55 -19.58 11.92
CA VAL A 24 -11.63 -20.59 11.40
C VAL A 24 -10.22 -20.22 11.85
N ALA A 25 -9.41 -21.23 12.18
CA ALA A 25 -8.01 -21.05 12.50
C ALA A 25 -7.14 -21.22 11.24
N ARG A 26 -6.24 -20.27 11.01
CA ARG A 26 -5.21 -20.33 9.96
C ARG A 26 -3.83 -20.22 10.60
N VAL A 27 -2.89 -21.02 10.12
CA VAL A 27 -1.52 -21.08 10.64
C VAL A 27 -0.56 -20.49 9.63
N SER A 28 0.41 -19.69 10.09
CA SER A 28 1.44 -19.12 9.24
C SER A 28 2.42 -20.18 8.71
N LEU A 29 3.28 -19.79 7.79
CA LEU A 29 4.56 -20.43 7.54
C LEU A 29 5.53 -20.21 8.73
N PRO A 30 6.65 -20.96 8.81
CA PRO A 30 7.60 -20.85 9.92
C PRO A 30 8.21 -19.47 10.13
N ILE A 31 8.35 -19.10 11.41
CA ILE A 31 9.11 -17.94 11.86
C ILE A 31 10.23 -18.40 12.78
N GLU A 32 11.48 -18.13 12.42
CA GLU A 32 12.65 -18.37 13.27
C GLU A 32 12.91 -17.17 14.20
N TYR A 33 13.03 -17.47 15.49
CA TYR A 33 13.41 -16.50 16.50
C TYR A 33 14.23 -17.20 17.60
N LYS A 34 15.38 -16.62 17.98
CA LYS A 34 16.32 -17.21 18.97
C LYS A 34 16.68 -18.68 18.72
N GLY A 35 16.80 -19.08 17.45
CA GLY A 35 17.14 -20.45 17.04
C GLY A 35 16.01 -21.47 17.19
N GLN A 36 14.77 -21.04 17.47
CA GLN A 36 13.59 -21.87 17.52
C GLN A 36 12.58 -21.47 16.45
N LEU A 37 11.75 -22.42 16.04
CA LEU A 37 10.69 -22.20 15.07
C LEU A 37 9.34 -22.02 15.77
N TYR A 38 8.64 -20.99 15.32
CA TYR A 38 7.32 -20.61 15.79
C TYR A 38 6.33 -20.53 14.63
N ARG A 39 5.06 -20.47 14.99
CA ARG A 39 3.93 -20.18 14.10
C ARG A 39 3.01 -19.17 14.75
N GLU A 40 2.44 -18.31 13.93
CA GLU A 40 1.26 -17.56 14.29
C GLU A 40 0.01 -18.35 13.89
N ILE A 41 -0.99 -18.37 14.77
CA ILE A 41 -2.33 -18.83 14.44
C ILE A 41 -3.28 -17.63 14.50
N GLN A 42 -3.93 -17.34 13.38
CA GLN A 42 -4.96 -16.33 13.23
C GLN A 42 -6.35 -16.96 13.33
N PHE A 43 -7.25 -16.32 14.07
CA PHE A 43 -8.66 -16.69 14.14
C PHE A 43 -9.51 -15.72 13.31
N ASN A 44 -9.93 -16.16 12.13
CA ASN A 44 -10.69 -15.34 11.18
C ASN A 44 -12.20 -15.58 11.31
N LYS A 45 -13.01 -14.52 11.21
CA LYS A 45 -14.46 -14.63 11.22
C LYS A 45 -14.97 -15.32 9.94
N VAL A 46 -15.92 -16.23 10.08
CA VAL A 46 -16.66 -16.84 8.98
C VAL A 46 -18.04 -16.19 8.86
N PHE A 47 -18.43 -15.81 7.65
CA PHE A 47 -19.77 -15.32 7.35
C PHE A 47 -20.27 -15.92 6.04
N LEU A 48 -21.46 -16.53 6.06
CA LEU A 48 -22.06 -17.22 4.91
C LEU A 48 -21.09 -18.18 4.20
N GLY A 49 -20.35 -18.98 4.99
CA GLY A 49 -19.39 -19.96 4.49
C GLY A 49 -18.08 -19.38 3.95
N SER A 50 -17.92 -18.05 3.93
CA SER A 50 -16.70 -17.38 3.46
C SER A 50 -15.85 -16.86 4.63
N VAL A 51 -14.53 -17.07 4.55
CA VAL A 51 -13.56 -16.57 5.54
C VAL A 51 -13.33 -15.08 5.28
N ARG A 52 -13.59 -14.23 6.27
CA ARG A 52 -13.29 -12.80 6.19
C ARG A 52 -11.82 -12.54 6.53
N GLN A 53 -11.25 -11.49 5.94
CA GLN A 53 -9.90 -11.02 6.29
C GLN A 53 -9.81 -10.48 7.72
N THR A 54 -10.95 -10.14 8.35
CA THR A 54 -10.97 -9.69 9.74
C THR A 54 -10.52 -10.81 10.68
N VAL A 55 -9.38 -10.57 11.33
CA VAL A 55 -8.85 -11.43 12.40
C VAL A 55 -9.38 -10.96 13.76
N ASN A 56 -9.95 -11.90 14.51
CA ASN A 56 -10.54 -11.72 15.82
C ASN A 56 -9.64 -12.23 16.96
N GLY A 57 -8.51 -12.84 16.63
CA GLY A 57 -7.58 -13.30 17.63
C GLY A 57 -6.30 -13.85 17.07
N TYR A 58 -5.27 -13.85 17.93
CA TYR A 58 -3.95 -14.37 17.62
C TYR A 58 -3.46 -15.23 18.78
N ILE A 59 -2.74 -16.30 18.46
CA ILE A 59 -1.84 -16.98 19.39
C ILE A 59 -0.52 -17.28 18.67
N TYR A 60 0.56 -17.37 19.44
CA TYR A 60 1.84 -17.85 18.96
C TYR A 60 2.12 -19.22 19.55
N VAL A 61 2.64 -20.11 18.72
CA VAL A 61 2.94 -21.48 19.13
C VAL A 61 4.33 -21.88 18.67
N THR A 62 4.98 -22.76 19.43
CA THR A 62 6.20 -23.45 19.00
C THR A 62 5.88 -24.44 17.88
N GLU A 63 6.91 -24.95 17.20
CA GLU A 63 6.76 -26.00 16.20
C GLU A 63 6.03 -27.23 16.76
N ASP A 64 6.22 -27.56 18.05
CA ASP A 64 5.56 -28.68 18.73
C ASP A 64 4.09 -28.41 19.11
N GLY A 65 3.57 -27.21 18.81
CA GLY A 65 2.18 -26.84 19.06
C GLY A 65 1.91 -26.39 20.51
N GLN A 66 2.94 -25.99 21.25
CA GLN A 66 2.78 -25.39 22.58
C GLN A 66 2.59 -23.88 22.45
N LYS A 67 1.67 -23.31 23.23
CA LYS A 67 1.46 -21.85 23.25
C LYS A 67 2.67 -21.15 23.88
N VAL A 68 3.08 -20.03 23.27
CA VAL A 68 4.10 -19.13 23.81
C VAL A 68 3.43 -18.22 24.85
N GLU A 69 4.03 -18.12 26.05
CA GLU A 69 3.50 -17.33 27.17
C GLU A 69 4.40 -16.14 27.56
N ASP A 70 5.70 -16.12 27.19
CA ASP A 70 6.57 -14.98 27.50
C ASP A 70 6.19 -13.75 26.65
N GLU A 71 5.82 -12.66 27.31
CA GLU A 71 5.33 -11.44 26.67
C GLU A 71 6.36 -10.79 25.72
N ARG A 72 7.65 -10.89 26.04
CA ARG A 72 8.71 -10.30 25.19
C ARG A 72 8.85 -11.10 23.91
N ASP A 73 8.78 -12.41 24.01
CA ASP A 73 8.80 -13.29 22.85
C ASP A 73 7.54 -13.11 21.99
N ILE A 74 6.36 -13.01 22.61
CA ILE A 74 5.10 -12.70 21.91
C ILE A 74 5.20 -11.36 21.15
N LYS A 75 5.78 -10.32 21.76
CA LYS A 75 5.93 -9.01 21.14
C LYS A 75 6.82 -9.07 19.89
N GLU A 76 7.96 -9.75 19.99
CA GLU A 76 8.87 -9.89 18.85
C GLU A 76 8.28 -10.76 17.74
N LEU A 77 7.66 -11.88 18.10
CA LEU A 77 6.95 -12.74 17.15
C LEU A 77 5.79 -12.00 16.46
N SER A 78 5.09 -11.12 17.18
CA SER A 78 4.04 -10.29 16.59
C SER A 78 4.56 -9.32 15.54
N TYR A 79 5.70 -8.70 15.81
CA TYR A 79 6.36 -7.83 14.85
C TYR A 79 6.82 -8.61 13.62
N LEU A 80 7.51 -9.74 13.80
CA LEU A 80 7.97 -10.58 12.70
C LEU A 80 6.79 -11.12 11.87
N ALA A 81 5.74 -11.63 12.50
CA ALA A 81 4.58 -12.17 11.80
C ALA A 81 3.83 -11.09 11.01
N TYR A 82 3.69 -9.88 11.58
CA TYR A 82 3.11 -8.75 10.85
C TYR A 82 3.92 -8.41 9.60
N GLN A 83 5.25 -8.30 9.72
CA GLN A 83 6.11 -8.01 8.57
C GLN A 83 6.08 -9.14 7.54
N PHE A 84 6.01 -10.40 7.98
CA PHE A 84 5.90 -11.54 7.08
C PHE A 84 4.63 -11.47 6.23
N GLU A 85 3.48 -11.16 6.85
CA GLU A 85 2.21 -10.99 6.16
C GLU A 85 2.25 -9.83 5.15
N VAL A 86 2.77 -8.66 5.56
CA VAL A 86 2.88 -7.47 4.69
C VAL A 86 3.77 -7.73 3.46
N LEU A 87 4.88 -8.43 3.66
CA LEU A 87 5.91 -8.61 2.63
C LEU A 87 5.64 -9.79 1.69
N PHE A 88 5.06 -10.88 2.18
CA PHE A 88 5.00 -12.16 1.45
C PHE A 88 3.58 -12.67 1.13
N ASP A 89 2.53 -12.15 1.77
CA ASP A 89 1.18 -12.66 1.57
C ASP A 89 0.46 -11.96 0.40
N ASP A 90 0.22 -12.69 -0.70
CA ASP A 90 -0.45 -12.17 -1.90
C ASP A 90 -1.91 -11.82 -1.67
N VAL A 91 -2.57 -12.48 -0.72
CA VAL A 91 -4.00 -12.25 -0.44
C VAL A 91 -4.20 -11.13 0.55
N PHE A 92 -3.18 -10.75 1.33
CA PHE A 92 -3.24 -9.58 2.19
C PHE A 92 -3.58 -8.32 1.38
N SER A 93 -4.57 -7.57 1.85
CA SER A 93 -5.09 -6.39 1.11
C SER A 93 -4.08 -5.23 1.10
N GLY A 94 -3.19 -5.17 2.08
CA GLY A 94 -2.05 -4.25 2.11
C GLY A 94 -0.76 -4.80 1.50
N GLY A 95 -0.81 -5.98 0.84
CA GLY A 95 0.38 -6.64 0.31
C GLY A 95 1.01 -5.88 -0.86
N ILE A 96 2.34 -5.81 -0.86
CA ILE A 96 3.16 -5.14 -1.88
C ILE A 96 2.93 -5.65 -3.32
N PRO A 97 2.71 -6.95 -3.59
CA PRO A 97 2.54 -7.45 -4.96
C PRO A 97 1.43 -6.76 -5.75
N LYS A 98 0.38 -6.27 -5.07
CA LYS A 98 -0.74 -5.56 -5.69
C LYS A 98 -0.42 -4.10 -6.06
N ALA A 99 0.71 -3.57 -5.63
CA ALA A 99 1.09 -2.17 -5.87
C ALA A 99 1.80 -1.96 -7.23
N VAL A 100 2.28 -3.01 -7.89
CA VAL A 100 2.93 -2.90 -9.21
C VAL A 100 1.89 -2.58 -10.27
N THR A 101 2.19 -1.55 -11.05
CA THR A 101 1.39 -1.14 -12.21
C THR A 101 1.92 -1.79 -13.48
N GLU A 102 1.05 -2.42 -14.26
CA GLU A 102 1.40 -3.01 -15.55
C GLU A 102 1.81 -1.95 -16.59
N GLU A 103 2.69 -2.32 -17.53
CA GLU A 103 3.19 -1.40 -18.56
C GLU A 103 2.08 -0.82 -19.43
N LYS A 104 1.04 -1.61 -19.73
CA LYS A 104 -0.13 -1.14 -20.49
C LYS A 104 -0.87 -0.02 -19.76
N GLN A 105 -0.98 -0.13 -18.43
CA GLN A 105 -1.61 0.89 -17.60
C GLN A 105 -0.72 2.13 -17.51
N LEU A 106 0.59 1.98 -17.31
CA LEU A 106 1.53 3.12 -17.31
C LEU A 106 1.44 3.93 -18.62
N LYS A 107 1.45 3.26 -19.77
CA LYS A 107 1.30 3.91 -21.08
C LYS A 107 -0.06 4.61 -21.26
N ARG A 108 -1.12 4.07 -20.67
CA ARG A 108 -2.44 4.73 -20.70
C ARG A 108 -2.44 5.99 -19.86
N GLU A 109 -1.83 5.94 -18.68
CA GLU A 109 -1.71 7.11 -17.79
C GLU A 109 -0.85 8.21 -18.42
N GLU A 110 0.23 7.85 -19.12
CA GLU A 110 1.05 8.79 -19.90
C GLU A 110 0.22 9.57 -20.92
N LYS A 111 -0.58 8.87 -21.71
CA LYS A 111 -1.50 9.51 -22.67
C LYS A 111 -2.56 10.37 -22.00
N ASP A 112 -3.05 9.94 -20.84
CA ASP A 112 -3.99 10.74 -20.06
C ASP A 112 -3.30 12.03 -19.57
N PHE A 113 -2.04 11.99 -19.13
CA PHE A 113 -1.27 13.18 -18.76
C PHE A 113 -1.01 14.13 -19.94
N GLU A 114 -0.69 13.61 -21.13
CA GLU A 114 -0.58 14.42 -22.35
C GLU A 114 -1.85 15.24 -22.61
N LYS A 115 -3.02 14.61 -22.47
CA LYS A 115 -4.32 15.29 -22.59
C LYS A 115 -4.55 16.33 -21.49
N MET A 116 -4.10 16.06 -20.26
CA MET A 116 -4.19 17.04 -19.17
C MET A 116 -3.33 18.28 -19.45
N LEU A 117 -2.15 18.10 -20.05
CA LEU A 117 -1.28 19.21 -20.46
C LEU A 117 -1.94 20.07 -21.54
N VAL A 118 -2.55 19.46 -22.56
CA VAL A 118 -3.30 20.18 -23.60
C VAL A 118 -4.44 21.02 -22.98
N ALA A 119 -5.15 20.47 -22.00
CA ALA A 119 -6.19 21.20 -21.28
C ALA A 119 -5.63 22.39 -20.47
N LEU A 120 -4.49 22.21 -19.79
CA LEU A 120 -3.83 23.29 -19.06
C LEU A 120 -3.38 24.41 -19.99
N ASP A 121 -2.81 24.08 -21.15
CA ASP A 121 -2.38 25.08 -22.15
C ASP A 121 -3.59 25.87 -22.67
N ALA A 122 -4.73 25.21 -22.90
CA ALA A 122 -5.97 25.88 -23.29
C ALA A 122 -6.52 26.83 -22.22
N LEU A 123 -6.40 26.47 -20.92
CA LEU A 123 -6.80 27.35 -19.82
C LEU A 123 -5.84 28.54 -19.66
N LYS A 124 -4.53 28.30 -19.84
CA LYS A 124 -3.51 29.35 -19.81
C LYS A 124 -3.72 30.37 -20.92
N ALA A 125 -4.06 29.93 -22.13
CA ALA A 125 -4.40 30.82 -23.25
C ALA A 125 -5.60 31.74 -22.96
N GLU A 126 -6.45 31.41 -21.98
CA GLU A 126 -7.57 32.24 -21.52
C GLU A 126 -7.24 33.13 -20.32
N GLY A 127 -5.96 33.25 -19.96
CA GLY A 127 -5.48 34.16 -18.92
C GLY A 127 -5.36 33.53 -17.53
N LEU A 128 -5.32 32.19 -17.41
CA LEU A 128 -4.98 31.55 -16.14
C LEU A 128 -3.47 31.63 -15.87
N GLU A 129 -3.07 32.47 -14.93
CA GLU A 129 -1.65 32.79 -14.67
C GLU A 129 -0.90 31.72 -13.85
N LYS A 130 -1.61 30.87 -13.09
CA LYS A 130 -1.02 29.88 -12.16
C LYS A 130 -1.30 28.44 -12.57
N THR A 131 -0.50 27.91 -13.49
CA THR A 131 -0.59 26.50 -13.92
C THR A 131 0.75 25.77 -13.96
N GLU A 132 1.86 26.47 -13.68
CA GLU A 132 3.20 25.95 -13.94
C GLU A 132 3.57 24.80 -12.99
N LYS A 133 3.19 24.85 -11.71
CA LYS A 133 3.50 23.74 -10.79
C LYS A 133 2.67 22.51 -11.13
N LEU A 134 1.39 22.70 -11.50
CA LEU A 134 0.53 21.63 -12.00
C LEU A 134 1.08 21.00 -13.28
N ARG A 135 1.56 21.83 -14.21
CA ARG A 135 2.19 21.39 -15.44
C ARG A 135 3.48 20.59 -15.17
N ASP A 136 4.38 21.11 -14.33
CA ASP A 136 5.60 20.39 -13.89
C ASP A 136 5.25 19.06 -13.22
N ALA A 137 4.22 19.05 -12.36
CA ALA A 137 3.77 17.85 -11.70
C ALA A 137 3.32 16.78 -12.70
N PHE A 138 2.46 17.10 -13.67
CA PHE A 138 2.02 16.12 -14.68
C PHE A 138 3.18 15.61 -15.55
N LEU A 139 4.12 16.48 -15.94
CA LEU A 139 5.30 16.08 -16.72
C LEU A 139 6.21 15.11 -15.95
N ARG A 140 6.46 15.41 -14.67
CA ARG A 140 7.41 14.63 -13.86
C ARG A 140 6.78 13.37 -13.25
N LEU A 141 5.47 13.34 -13.05
CA LEU A 141 4.78 12.20 -12.43
C LEU A 141 4.94 10.91 -13.25
N THR A 142 4.98 11.00 -14.57
CA THR A 142 5.27 9.84 -15.44
C THR A 142 6.58 9.16 -15.06
N TYR A 143 7.65 9.96 -15.03
CA TYR A 143 8.98 9.48 -14.67
C TYR A 143 9.00 8.89 -13.26
N LEU A 144 8.47 9.63 -12.27
CA LEU A 144 8.45 9.16 -10.88
C LEU A 144 7.59 7.89 -10.69
N LYS A 145 6.50 7.74 -11.45
CA LYS A 145 5.70 6.51 -11.44
C LYS A 145 6.50 5.32 -11.98
N ARG A 146 7.25 5.50 -13.07
CA ARG A 146 8.12 4.44 -13.61
C ARG A 146 9.22 4.05 -12.63
N GLU A 147 9.89 5.03 -12.01
CA GLU A 147 10.90 4.78 -10.99
C GLU A 147 10.33 4.06 -9.76
N ASN A 148 9.17 4.50 -9.26
CA ASN A 148 8.49 3.83 -8.16
C ASN A 148 8.07 2.40 -8.54
N ASN A 149 7.57 2.18 -9.75
CA ASN A 149 7.19 0.85 -10.23
C ASN A 149 8.42 -0.08 -10.38
N LYS A 150 9.57 0.46 -10.79
CA LYS A 150 10.84 -0.27 -10.84
C LYS A 150 11.28 -0.69 -9.44
N ALA A 151 11.25 0.22 -8.47
CA ALA A 151 11.60 -0.10 -7.08
C ALA A 151 10.67 -1.16 -6.47
N LEU A 152 9.37 -1.12 -6.79
CA LEU A 152 8.42 -2.17 -6.37
C LEU A 152 8.73 -3.54 -6.99
N LYS A 153 9.12 -3.57 -8.27
CA LYS A 153 9.55 -4.81 -8.94
C LYS A 153 10.82 -5.38 -8.31
N GLU A 154 11.82 -4.54 -8.06
CA GLU A 154 13.07 -4.97 -7.39
C GLU A 154 12.79 -5.57 -6.00
N LEU A 155 11.87 -4.96 -5.24
CA LEU A 155 11.40 -5.49 -3.96
C LEU A 155 10.71 -6.86 -4.11
N ILE A 156 9.82 -7.01 -5.08
CA ILE A 156 9.11 -8.28 -5.34
C ILE A 156 10.09 -9.35 -5.80
N ASP A 157 11.03 -9.03 -6.69
CA ASP A 157 12.06 -9.95 -7.14
C ASP A 157 12.92 -10.40 -5.96
N LYS A 158 13.22 -9.48 -5.03
CA LYS A 158 13.93 -9.81 -3.79
C LYS A 158 13.13 -10.76 -2.91
N VAL A 159 11.85 -10.46 -2.65
CA VAL A 159 10.92 -11.32 -1.89
C VAL A 159 10.82 -12.71 -2.54
N ASN A 160 10.67 -12.77 -3.86
CA ASN A 160 10.58 -14.01 -4.62
C ASN A 160 11.88 -14.82 -4.57
N SER A 161 13.05 -14.17 -4.64
CA SER A 161 14.35 -14.85 -4.53
C SER A 161 14.56 -15.55 -3.18
N LEU A 162 13.86 -15.08 -2.15
CA LEU A 162 13.88 -15.62 -0.79
C LEU A 162 12.71 -16.58 -0.53
N SER A 163 11.68 -16.55 -1.40
CA SER A 163 10.51 -17.42 -1.34
C SER A 163 10.80 -18.74 -2.02
N ASN A 164 11.20 -19.74 -1.24
CA ASN A 164 11.14 -21.14 -1.65
C ASN A 164 9.95 -21.83 -0.96
N ASP A 165 9.59 -23.05 -1.41
CA ASP A 165 8.43 -23.80 -0.89
C ASP A 165 8.49 -24.06 0.63
N ASN A 166 9.64 -23.84 1.27
CA ASN A 166 9.88 -24.06 2.71
C ASN A 166 10.46 -22.81 3.40
N ILE A 167 10.03 -21.61 3.01
CA ILE A 167 10.56 -20.39 3.61
C ILE A 167 10.36 -20.40 5.13
N VAL A 168 11.46 -20.10 5.83
CA VAL A 168 11.49 -19.85 7.27
C VAL A 168 11.78 -18.36 7.44
N PHE A 169 10.77 -17.57 7.76
CA PHE A 169 10.93 -16.14 7.93
C PHE A 169 11.71 -15.82 9.20
N SER A 170 12.63 -14.85 9.16
CA SER A 170 13.45 -14.51 10.31
C SER A 170 13.81 -13.02 10.28
N LYS A 171 14.36 -12.53 11.39
CA LYS A 171 14.88 -11.16 11.47
C LYS A 171 15.95 -10.88 10.41
N LYS A 172 16.78 -11.88 10.09
CA LYS A 172 17.80 -11.77 9.03
C LYS A 172 17.17 -11.55 7.65
N ILE A 173 16.14 -12.33 7.31
CA ILE A 173 15.39 -12.15 6.06
C ILE A 173 14.72 -10.78 6.02
N LEU A 174 14.10 -10.37 7.13
CA LEU A 174 13.49 -9.05 7.24
C LEU A 174 14.51 -7.94 6.97
N ASP A 175 15.66 -7.97 7.66
CA ASP A 175 16.69 -6.95 7.52
C ASP A 175 17.28 -6.88 6.10
N GLU A 176 17.28 -8.00 5.37
CA GLU A 176 17.69 -8.07 3.97
C GLU A 176 16.67 -7.43 3.00
N ILE A 177 15.37 -7.50 3.32
CA ILE A 177 14.28 -6.97 2.48
C ILE A 177 13.98 -5.49 2.79
N MET A 178 14.11 -5.09 4.06
CA MET A 178 13.73 -3.75 4.53
C MET A 178 14.32 -2.58 3.73
N PRO A 179 15.58 -2.61 3.24
CA PRO A 179 16.12 -1.55 2.40
C PRO A 179 15.31 -1.35 1.11
N TYR A 180 14.89 -2.44 0.45
CA TYR A 180 14.09 -2.40 -0.78
C TYR A 180 12.68 -1.87 -0.48
N TYR A 181 12.08 -2.33 0.62
CA TYR A 181 10.76 -1.88 1.06
C TYR A 181 10.74 -0.37 1.32
N ARG A 182 11.68 0.13 2.14
CA ARG A 182 11.82 1.56 2.43
C ARG A 182 12.15 2.38 1.17
N GLY A 183 12.99 1.86 0.28
CA GLY A 183 13.29 2.48 -1.01
C GLY A 183 12.04 2.70 -1.85
N ALA A 184 11.19 1.67 -1.99
CA ALA A 184 9.93 1.78 -2.72
C ALA A 184 8.96 2.80 -2.10
N LEU A 185 8.84 2.83 -0.78
CA LEU A 185 8.00 3.81 -0.07
C LEU A 185 8.51 5.25 -0.25
N LEU A 186 9.82 5.47 -0.18
CA LEU A 186 10.42 6.79 -0.42
C LEU A 186 10.19 7.27 -1.86
N LYS A 187 10.28 6.38 -2.85
CA LYS A 187 9.95 6.71 -4.25
C LYS A 187 8.48 7.09 -4.42
N ASN A 188 7.58 6.45 -3.68
CA ASN A 188 6.18 6.90 -3.66
C ASN A 188 6.03 8.26 -2.96
N PHE A 189 6.78 8.49 -1.88
CA PHE A 189 6.78 9.75 -1.16
C PHE A 189 7.29 10.93 -1.99
N GLU A 190 8.28 10.72 -2.87
CA GLU A 190 8.72 11.73 -3.86
C GLU A 190 7.55 12.22 -4.75
N LYS A 191 6.67 11.31 -5.19
CA LYS A 191 5.47 11.66 -5.96
C LYS A 191 4.49 12.48 -5.15
N ILE A 192 4.29 12.11 -3.89
CA ILE A 192 3.39 12.83 -2.97
C ILE A 192 3.91 14.25 -2.74
N LYS A 193 5.22 14.42 -2.49
CA LYS A 193 5.86 15.74 -2.36
C LYS A 193 5.75 16.57 -3.63
N LEU A 194 5.84 15.95 -4.81
CA LEU A 194 5.62 16.65 -6.08
C LEU A 194 4.18 17.17 -6.19
N ILE A 195 3.18 16.35 -5.85
CA ILE A 195 1.77 16.76 -5.83
C ILE A 195 1.52 17.85 -4.77
N ALA A 196 2.15 17.74 -3.60
CA ALA A 196 2.05 18.73 -2.51
C ALA A 196 2.35 20.16 -2.97
N LYS A 197 3.33 20.32 -3.88
CA LYS A 197 3.71 21.64 -4.44
C LYS A 197 2.59 22.31 -5.23
N THR A 198 1.58 21.56 -5.68
CA THR A 198 0.47 22.08 -6.49
C THR A 198 -0.73 22.55 -5.67
N LYS A 199 -0.68 22.40 -4.34
CA LYS A 199 -1.82 22.65 -3.43
C LYS A 199 -2.41 24.05 -3.59
N ASP A 200 -1.59 25.05 -3.92
CA ASP A 200 -2.01 26.45 -4.09
C ASP A 200 -2.57 26.79 -5.48
N GLU A 201 -2.48 25.88 -6.46
CA GLU A 201 -2.99 26.09 -7.82
C GLU A 201 -4.27 25.27 -8.12
N ILE A 202 -4.48 24.17 -7.39
CA ILE A 202 -5.50 23.15 -7.69
C ILE A 202 -6.93 23.73 -7.75
N ASP A 203 -7.31 24.59 -6.82
CA ASP A 203 -8.67 25.12 -6.75
C ASP A 203 -8.94 26.15 -7.85
N ASP A 204 -7.96 27.00 -8.15
CA ASP A 204 -8.04 27.99 -9.23
C ASP A 204 -8.17 27.29 -10.59
N VAL A 205 -7.36 26.26 -10.83
CA VAL A 205 -7.42 25.43 -12.05
C VAL A 205 -8.77 24.72 -12.15
N LYS A 206 -9.30 24.16 -11.05
CA LYS A 206 -10.62 23.50 -11.04
C LYS A 206 -11.74 24.49 -11.38
N ALA A 207 -11.69 25.72 -10.86
CA ALA A 207 -12.66 26.76 -11.15
C ALA A 207 -12.61 27.17 -12.63
N ALA A 208 -11.42 27.41 -13.18
CA ALA A 208 -11.21 27.75 -14.58
C ALA A 208 -11.68 26.63 -15.53
N LEU A 209 -11.34 25.38 -15.21
CA LEU A 209 -11.80 24.18 -15.93
C LEU A 209 -13.33 24.11 -16.00
N ASN A 210 -14.01 24.32 -14.87
CA ASN A 210 -15.47 24.29 -14.81
C ASN A 210 -16.11 25.40 -15.65
N LYS A 211 -15.51 26.60 -15.65
CA LYS A 211 -15.95 27.73 -16.48
C LYS A 211 -15.81 27.38 -17.98
N LYS A 212 -14.66 26.84 -18.38
CA LYS A 212 -14.38 26.44 -19.77
C LYS A 212 -15.30 25.31 -20.25
N ARG A 213 -15.55 24.30 -19.43
CA ARG A 213 -16.48 23.20 -19.77
C ARG A 213 -17.91 23.72 -19.98
N LYS A 214 -18.37 24.64 -19.13
CA LYS A 214 -19.69 25.26 -19.28
C LYS A 214 -19.81 26.05 -20.59
N SER A 215 -18.79 26.80 -20.98
CA SER A 215 -18.81 27.58 -22.24
C SER A 215 -18.82 26.68 -23.48
N LEU A 216 -18.14 25.52 -23.42
CA LEU A 216 -18.11 24.55 -24.51
C LEU A 216 -19.35 23.66 -24.60
N ARG A 217 -20.13 23.50 -23.51
CA ARG A 217 -21.34 22.66 -23.49
C ARG A 217 -22.37 23.07 -24.56
N PHE A 218 -22.38 24.34 -24.95
CA PHE A 218 -23.27 24.90 -25.97
C PHE A 218 -22.71 24.82 -27.40
N ARG A 219 -21.45 24.40 -27.58
CA ARG A 219 -20.77 24.24 -28.88
C ARG A 219 -20.37 22.77 -29.03
N ILE A 220 -21.31 21.93 -29.46
CA ILE A 220 -21.16 20.50 -29.81
C ILE A 220 -20.34 19.70 -28.78
N SER A 221 -21.05 19.05 -27.85
CA SER A 221 -20.49 18.03 -26.95
C SER A 221 -19.79 16.92 -27.77
N GLY A 222 -18.47 16.74 -27.56
CA GLY A 222 -17.70 15.67 -28.23
C GLY A 222 -16.37 16.10 -28.87
N THR A 223 -15.91 17.34 -28.66
CA THR A 223 -14.60 17.78 -29.16
C THR A 223 -13.44 17.16 -28.38
N GLU A 224 -12.30 17.00 -29.04
CA GLU A 224 -11.03 16.54 -28.43
C GLU A 224 -10.66 17.37 -27.18
N LEU A 225 -10.90 18.68 -27.21
CA LEU A 225 -10.68 19.56 -26.07
C LEU A 225 -11.59 19.21 -24.88
N MET A 226 -12.83 18.81 -25.10
CA MET A 226 -13.73 18.40 -24.01
C MET A 226 -13.24 17.12 -23.32
N ASP A 227 -12.69 16.15 -24.09
CA ASP A 227 -12.03 14.98 -23.51
C ASP A 227 -10.80 15.40 -22.68
N CYS A 228 -9.95 16.27 -23.21
CA CYS A 228 -8.79 16.80 -22.48
C CYS A 228 -9.19 17.49 -21.17
N LEU A 229 -10.23 18.33 -21.18
CA LEU A 229 -10.75 18.99 -20.00
C LEU A 229 -11.32 17.98 -18.99
N ASN A 230 -12.03 16.95 -19.44
CA ASN A 230 -12.50 15.88 -18.56
C ASN A 230 -11.33 15.12 -17.93
N ARG A 231 -10.25 14.85 -18.68
CA ARG A 231 -9.05 14.21 -18.14
C ARG A 231 -8.37 15.06 -17.08
N LEU A 232 -8.23 16.37 -17.32
CA LEU A 232 -7.70 17.29 -16.32
C LEU A 232 -8.56 17.30 -15.05
N ASP A 233 -9.88 17.24 -15.18
CA ASP A 233 -10.82 17.16 -14.05
C ASP A 233 -10.52 15.96 -13.14
N TYR A 234 -10.37 14.77 -13.75
CA TYR A 234 -9.98 13.55 -13.04
C TYR A 234 -8.59 13.65 -12.41
N GLY A 235 -7.62 14.26 -13.11
CA GLY A 235 -6.26 14.46 -12.59
C GLY A 235 -6.23 15.35 -11.35
N ILE A 236 -7.00 16.45 -11.37
CA ILE A 236 -7.15 17.35 -10.23
C ILE A 236 -7.80 16.65 -9.04
N ASP A 237 -8.87 15.87 -9.27
CA ASP A 237 -9.55 15.14 -8.19
C ASP A 237 -8.64 14.06 -7.58
N TYR A 238 -7.82 13.42 -8.41
CA TYR A 238 -6.77 12.52 -7.93
C TYR A 238 -5.75 13.25 -7.04
N PHE A 239 -5.25 14.41 -7.45
CA PHE A 239 -4.32 15.19 -6.64
C PHE A 239 -4.94 15.62 -5.31
N LYS A 240 -6.19 16.11 -5.32
CA LYS A 240 -6.92 16.45 -4.09
C LYS A 240 -7.00 15.25 -3.14
N LYS A 241 -7.35 14.07 -3.65
CA LYS A 241 -7.41 12.84 -2.84
C LYS A 241 -6.04 12.49 -2.25
N VAL A 242 -4.96 12.62 -3.01
CA VAL A 242 -3.60 12.39 -2.51
C VAL A 242 -3.27 13.38 -1.38
N LEU A 243 -3.53 14.67 -1.57
CA LEU A 243 -3.27 15.70 -0.56
C LEU A 243 -4.05 15.44 0.73
N THR A 244 -5.31 15.00 0.64
CA THR A 244 -6.12 14.66 1.82
C THR A 244 -5.59 13.41 2.52
N VAL A 245 -5.30 12.34 1.79
CA VAL A 245 -4.83 11.07 2.39
C VAL A 245 -3.46 11.23 3.04
N TYR A 246 -2.58 12.01 2.42
CA TYR A 246 -1.20 12.18 2.87
C TYR A 246 -0.97 13.47 3.65
N GLU A 247 -2.03 14.20 4.02
CA GLU A 247 -1.96 15.43 4.81
C GLU A 247 -0.99 15.32 6.01
N PRO A 248 -1.01 14.24 6.82
CA PRO A 248 -0.15 14.14 8.00
C PRO A 248 1.36 14.12 7.68
N VAL A 249 1.75 13.87 6.43
CA VAL A 249 3.15 13.64 6.04
C VAL A 249 3.66 14.59 4.95
N LEU A 250 2.84 15.53 4.45
CA LEU A 250 3.21 16.35 3.28
C LEU A 250 4.49 17.17 3.49
N ASP A 251 4.70 17.68 4.71
CA ASP A 251 5.82 18.56 5.06
C ASP A 251 7.00 17.81 5.71
N MET A 252 6.94 16.48 5.77
CA MET A 252 8.00 15.67 6.37
C MET A 252 9.22 15.57 5.43
N SER A 253 10.40 15.59 6.03
CA SER A 253 11.62 15.07 5.40
C SER A 253 11.55 13.56 5.22
N ASP A 254 12.41 13.01 4.35
CA ASP A 254 12.47 11.55 4.13
C ASP A 254 12.76 10.78 5.43
N LYS A 255 13.58 11.36 6.33
CA LYS A 255 13.89 10.76 7.63
C LYS A 255 12.68 10.76 8.56
N GLU A 256 11.89 11.83 8.57
CA GLU A 256 10.68 11.92 9.38
C GLU A 256 9.61 10.97 8.85
N TYR A 257 9.46 10.87 7.53
CA TYR A 257 8.54 9.94 6.90
C TYR A 257 8.85 8.48 7.22
N ILE A 258 10.12 8.06 7.18
CA ILE A 258 10.50 6.69 7.60
C ILE A 258 10.19 6.45 9.08
N LYS A 259 10.48 7.42 9.97
CA LYS A 259 10.11 7.30 11.39
C LYS A 259 8.61 7.20 11.60
N TYR A 260 7.83 7.95 10.81
CA TYR A 260 6.38 7.88 10.82
C TYR A 260 5.89 6.49 10.42
N LEU A 261 6.44 5.90 9.35
CA LEU A 261 6.12 4.54 8.92
C LEU A 261 6.46 3.50 10.01
N ASP A 262 7.65 3.59 10.61
CA ASP A 262 8.05 2.70 11.71
C ASP A 262 7.08 2.81 12.91
N SER A 263 6.51 3.99 13.17
CA SER A 263 5.49 4.18 14.21
C SER A 263 4.13 3.57 13.85
N MET A 264 3.77 3.56 12.55
CA MET A 264 2.55 2.92 12.07
C MET A 264 2.64 1.41 12.15
N ASP A 265 3.80 0.83 11.81
CA ASP A 265 4.04 -0.61 11.99
C ASP A 265 3.91 -1.01 13.47
N LYS A 266 4.48 -0.22 14.38
CA LYS A 266 4.34 -0.44 15.83
C LYS A 266 2.88 -0.40 16.26
N LYS A 267 2.10 0.58 15.81
CA LYS A 267 0.68 0.69 16.12
C LYS A 267 -0.10 -0.52 15.60
N ASN A 268 0.17 -0.97 14.38
CA ASN A 268 -0.48 -2.16 13.81
C ASN A 268 -0.15 -3.42 14.62
N VAL A 269 1.09 -3.54 15.11
CA VAL A 269 1.51 -4.62 16.01
C VAL A 269 0.82 -4.51 17.38
N GLU A 270 0.66 -3.31 17.93
CA GLU A 270 -0.09 -3.10 19.18
C GLU A 270 -1.57 -3.47 19.04
N GLU A 271 -2.21 -3.11 17.92
CA GLU A 271 -3.58 -3.53 17.61
C GLU A 271 -3.69 -5.05 17.49
N LYS A 272 -2.68 -5.71 16.94
CA LYS A 272 -2.58 -7.18 16.89
C LYS A 272 -2.44 -7.79 18.29
N LEU A 273 -1.55 -7.24 19.12
CA LEU A 273 -1.34 -7.66 20.50
C LEU A 273 -2.61 -7.50 21.36
N SER A 274 -3.42 -6.45 21.11
CA SER A 274 -4.69 -6.25 21.81
C SER A 274 -5.73 -7.37 21.59
N LYS A 275 -5.50 -8.23 20.59
CA LYS A 275 -6.36 -9.35 20.22
C LYS A 275 -5.75 -10.71 20.58
N LEU A 276 -4.70 -10.76 21.39
CA LEU A 276 -4.14 -12.01 21.88
C LEU A 276 -5.18 -12.85 22.65
N ARG A 277 -5.08 -14.18 22.53
CA ARG A 277 -5.87 -15.15 23.30
C ARG A 277 -5.00 -15.99 24.21
#